data_AF-A0A8S0FXB5-F1
#
_entry.id   AF-A0A8S0FXB5-F1
#
_cell.length_a   1.000
_cell.length_b   1.000
_cell.length_c   1.000
_cell.angle_alpha   90.00
_cell.angle_beta   90.00
_cell.angle_gamma   90.00
#
_symmetry.space_group_name_H-M   'P 1'
#
loop_
_entity.id
_entity.type
_entity.pdbx_description
1 polymer ?
#
loop_
_entity_poly.entity_id
_entity_poly.type
_entity_poly.pdbx_seq_one_letter_code
_entity_poly.pdbx_strand_id
1 'polypeptide(L)'
;MALLNIFDIAGSALTAQSQRLNVAASNLANADSVTGPDGQPYRAKQVVFQVNAAPGAATGGVKVADVIESQAPDKLVYEPGNPLADAKGYVKMPNVDVVGEMVNTMSASRSYQANVEVLNTVKSMMLKTLTLGASIKEKAMSIAVTTTDPTNTGVSTTSSSSLTGSNAADLQSSFLTLLVAQLKNQDPTNPMENNELTSQLAQISTVSGIEKLNTTLGSISGQIDNSQSLQASNLIGHGVMIPGTTVLAGTGSEEGAVTTTTPFGVELQQAADKVTATITDKNGAVVRTIDIGELTAGVHQFHLGRYVD
;
A
#
# COMPACT_ATOMS: atom_id res chain seq x y z
N MET A 1 2.36 4.08 -23.93
CA MET A 1 3.81 3.87 -24.04
C MET A 1 4.60 4.69 -23.01
N ALA A 2 4.48 6.02 -22.92
CA ALA A 2 5.27 6.83 -21.98
C ALA A 2 5.07 6.52 -20.48
N LEU A 3 3.83 6.21 -20.05
CA LEU A 3 3.53 5.85 -18.66
C LEU A 3 3.99 4.43 -18.25
N LEU A 4 4.28 3.54 -19.20
CA LEU A 4 4.86 2.23 -18.87
C LEU A 4 6.37 2.36 -18.64
N ASN A 5 7.03 3.20 -19.45
CA ASN A 5 8.46 3.47 -19.30
C ASN A 5 8.82 4.09 -17.94
N ILE A 6 7.96 4.95 -17.35
CA ILE A 6 8.24 5.52 -16.02
C ILE A 6 8.20 4.46 -14.92
N PHE A 7 7.34 3.43 -15.05
CA PHE A 7 7.29 2.29 -14.12
C PHE A 7 8.58 1.47 -14.21
N ASP A 8 9.03 1.15 -15.43
CA ASP A 8 10.25 0.37 -15.62
C ASP A 8 11.50 1.14 -15.16
N ILE A 9 11.55 2.45 -15.40
CA ILE A 9 12.64 3.33 -14.95
C ILE A 9 12.65 3.42 -13.42
N ALA A 10 11.50 3.74 -12.79
CA ALA A 10 11.42 3.86 -11.34
C ALA A 10 11.64 2.52 -10.64
N GLY A 11 11.14 1.41 -11.20
CA GLY A 11 11.35 0.05 -10.69
C GLY A 11 12.81 -0.37 -10.77
N SER A 12 13.46 -0.19 -11.92
CA SER A 12 14.89 -0.47 -12.08
C SER A 12 15.75 0.41 -11.15
N ALA A 13 15.41 1.69 -10.99
CA ALA A 13 16.06 2.57 -10.03
C ALA A 13 15.86 2.13 -8.56
N LEU A 14 14.68 1.62 -8.20
CA LEU A 14 14.41 1.05 -6.87
C LEU A 14 15.32 -0.14 -6.57
N THR A 15 15.44 -1.08 -7.51
CA THR A 15 16.34 -2.25 -7.34
C THR A 15 17.80 -1.84 -7.23
N ALA A 16 18.22 -0.85 -8.03
CA ALA A 16 19.58 -0.33 -8.03
C ALA A 16 19.92 0.40 -6.71
N GLN A 17 19.01 1.23 -6.19
CA GLN A 17 19.22 1.91 -4.90
C GLN A 17 19.14 0.93 -3.72
N SER A 18 18.31 -0.11 -3.79
CA SER A 18 18.30 -1.17 -2.78
C SER A 18 19.64 -1.90 -2.71
N GLN A 19 20.24 -2.24 -3.86
CA GLN A 19 21.58 -2.82 -3.89
C GLN A 19 22.64 -1.87 -3.32
N ARG A 20 22.55 -0.58 -3.61
CA ARG A 20 23.42 0.45 -3.02
C ARG A 20 23.30 0.49 -1.50
N LEU A 21 22.07 0.43 -0.96
CA LEU A 21 21.82 0.40 0.48
C LEU A 21 22.40 -0.85 1.13
N ASN A 22 22.27 -2.02 0.49
CA ASN A 22 22.84 -3.27 0.99
C ASN A 22 24.38 -3.21 1.04
N VAL A 23 25.00 -2.68 -0.01
CA VAL A 23 26.45 -2.49 -0.06
C VAL A 23 26.91 -1.47 0.97
N ALA A 24 26.19 -0.37 1.13
CA ALA A 24 26.48 0.66 2.13
C ALA A 24 26.39 0.12 3.57
N ALA A 25 25.32 -0.62 3.86
CA ALA A 25 25.15 -1.28 5.16
C ALA A 25 26.23 -2.33 5.42
N SER A 26 26.62 -3.10 4.39
CA SER A 26 27.71 -4.08 4.50
C SER A 26 29.06 -3.40 4.75
N ASN A 27 29.33 -2.26 4.13
CA ASN A 27 30.53 -1.48 4.40
C ASN A 27 30.53 -0.94 5.83
N LEU A 28 29.41 -0.35 6.27
CA LEU A 28 29.29 0.21 7.61
C LEU A 28 29.44 -0.88 8.70
N ALA A 29 28.84 -2.05 8.49
CA ALA A 29 28.95 -3.18 9.43
C ALA A 29 30.39 -3.73 9.54
N ASN A 30 31.17 -3.64 8.47
CA ASN A 30 32.55 -4.12 8.44
C ASN A 30 33.59 -2.99 8.63
N ALA A 31 33.16 -1.75 8.91
CA ALA A 31 34.06 -0.61 9.03
C ALA A 31 35.07 -0.76 10.18
N ASP A 32 34.66 -1.42 11.27
CA ASP A 32 35.49 -1.69 12.44
C ASP A 32 36.13 -3.09 12.41
N SER A 33 35.95 -3.86 11.33
CA SER A 33 36.44 -5.24 11.23
C SER A 33 37.91 -5.29 10.82
N VAL A 34 38.79 -5.53 11.79
CA VAL A 34 40.25 -5.63 11.60
C VAL A 34 40.71 -7.01 11.09
N THR A 35 39.82 -7.99 10.94
CA THR A 35 40.17 -9.34 10.46
C THR A 35 39.07 -9.92 9.59
N GLY A 36 39.34 -10.02 8.29
CA GLY A 36 38.53 -10.78 7.36
C GLY A 36 38.86 -12.28 7.37
N PRO A 37 38.03 -13.12 6.72
CA PRO A 37 38.27 -14.57 6.58
C PRO A 37 39.63 -14.92 5.96
N ASP A 38 40.16 -14.04 5.11
CA ASP A 38 41.43 -14.20 4.40
C ASP A 38 42.63 -13.57 5.14
N GLY A 39 42.42 -13.10 6.39
CA GLY A 39 43.43 -12.45 7.20
C GLY A 39 43.78 -11.01 6.78
N GLN A 40 43.13 -10.47 5.75
CA GLN A 40 43.23 -9.06 5.34
C GLN A 40 42.02 -8.25 5.83
N PRO A 41 42.14 -6.92 6.01
CA PRO A 41 41.03 -6.07 6.39
C PRO A 41 39.96 -6.02 5.31
N TYR A 42 38.71 -5.75 5.71
CA TYR A 42 37.62 -5.56 4.77
C TYR A 42 37.86 -4.33 3.86
N ARG A 43 37.55 -4.44 2.58
CA ARG A 43 37.62 -3.33 1.62
C ARG A 43 36.22 -2.86 1.25
N ALA A 44 36.01 -1.55 1.29
CA ALA A 44 34.73 -0.93 0.96
C ALA A 44 34.31 -1.32 -0.46
N LYS A 45 33.06 -1.72 -0.64
CA LYS A 45 32.48 -2.08 -1.93
C LYS A 45 31.67 -0.91 -2.49
N GLN A 46 31.71 -0.70 -3.80
CA GLN A 46 30.97 0.36 -4.49
C GLN A 46 30.17 -0.20 -5.64
N VAL A 47 28.91 0.23 -5.74
CA VAL A 47 28.02 -0.15 -6.84
C VAL A 47 28.28 0.76 -8.05
N VAL A 48 28.48 0.17 -9.22
CA VAL A 48 28.59 0.90 -10.48
C VAL A 48 27.25 0.81 -11.21
N PHE A 49 26.63 1.95 -11.48
CA PHE A 49 25.40 2.02 -12.25
C PHE A 49 25.69 2.15 -13.73
N GLN A 50 24.91 1.45 -14.55
CA GLN A 50 24.89 1.60 -15.99
C GLN A 50 23.47 1.94 -16.44
N VAL A 51 23.36 2.85 -17.41
CA VAL A 51 22.09 3.17 -18.05
C VAL A 51 21.65 1.98 -18.90
N ASN A 52 20.44 1.51 -18.68
CA ASN A 52 19.77 0.49 -19.49
C ASN A 52 18.74 1.19 -20.38
N ALA A 53 19.22 1.73 -21.50
CA ALA A 53 18.39 2.40 -22.51
C ALA A 53 18.37 1.58 -23.81
N ALA A 54 17.25 1.66 -24.54
CA ALA A 54 17.16 1.11 -25.90
C ALA A 54 18.15 1.83 -26.84
N PRO A 55 18.70 1.16 -27.87
CA PRO A 55 19.62 1.78 -28.83
C PRO A 55 18.99 3.04 -29.45
N GLY A 56 19.60 4.20 -29.23
CA GLY A 56 19.11 5.51 -29.72
C GLY A 56 18.23 6.30 -28.73
N ALA A 57 17.92 5.77 -27.54
CA ALA A 57 17.20 6.50 -26.50
C ALA A 57 18.17 7.17 -25.50
N ALA A 58 18.02 8.48 -25.29
CA ALA A 58 18.81 9.25 -24.32
C ALA A 58 18.38 9.01 -22.85
N THR A 59 17.18 8.45 -22.66
CA THR A 59 16.58 8.22 -21.33
C THR A 59 16.27 6.75 -21.18
N GLY A 60 16.73 6.13 -20.09
CA GLY A 60 16.52 4.72 -19.81
C GLY A 60 16.57 4.42 -18.32
N GLY A 61 16.19 3.20 -17.97
CA GLY A 61 16.31 2.71 -16.59
C GLY A 61 17.77 2.59 -16.17
N VAL A 62 18.00 2.20 -14.92
CA VAL A 62 19.36 1.95 -14.40
C VAL A 62 19.51 0.50 -14.02
N LYS A 63 20.67 -0.09 -14.30
CA LYS A 63 21.05 -1.42 -13.84
C LYS A 63 22.35 -1.35 -13.06
N VAL A 64 22.53 -2.26 -12.12
CA VAL A 64 23.80 -2.44 -11.42
C VAL A 64 24.70 -3.24 -12.35
N ALA A 65 25.79 -2.63 -12.81
CA ALA A 65 26.74 -3.28 -13.73
C ALA A 65 27.68 -4.20 -12.98
N ASP A 66 28.20 -3.73 -11.85
CA ASP A 66 29.08 -4.52 -10.98
C ASP A 66 29.19 -3.90 -9.59
N VAL A 67 29.70 -4.69 -8.63
CA VAL A 67 30.09 -4.24 -7.29
C VAL A 67 31.61 -4.35 -7.18
N ILE A 68 32.29 -3.23 -7.39
CA ILE A 68 33.76 -3.18 -7.36
C ILE A 68 34.27 -2.88 -5.95
N GLU A 69 35.44 -3.40 -5.62
CA GLU A 69 36.15 -2.99 -4.41
C GLU A 69 36.82 -1.64 -4.60
N SER A 70 36.75 -0.81 -3.56
CA SER A 70 37.39 0.50 -3.51
C SER A 70 38.90 0.37 -3.60
N GLN A 71 39.51 1.10 -4.53
CA GLN A 71 40.96 1.18 -4.73
C GLN A 71 41.66 2.12 -3.72
N ALA A 72 40.93 2.67 -2.74
CA ALA A 72 41.51 3.56 -1.74
C ALA A 72 42.52 2.81 -0.85
N PRO A 73 43.62 3.46 -0.42
CA PRO A 73 44.60 2.86 0.47
C PRO A 73 44.00 2.53 1.84
N ASP A 74 44.48 1.45 2.45
CA ASP A 74 44.05 1.01 3.78
C ASP A 74 44.49 2.01 4.87
N LYS A 75 43.69 2.11 5.94
CA LYS A 75 43.97 3.03 7.04
C LYS A 75 44.86 2.33 8.07
N LEU A 76 46.06 2.86 8.31
CA LEU A 76 46.96 2.36 9.36
C LEU A 76 46.69 3.10 10.67
N VAL A 77 46.36 2.34 11.73
CA VAL A 77 46.17 2.90 13.08
C VAL A 77 47.19 2.31 14.02
N TYR A 78 47.81 3.16 14.85
CA TYR A 78 48.84 2.74 15.78
C TYR A 78 48.20 2.23 17.08
N GLU A 79 48.23 0.92 17.28
CA GLU A 79 47.73 0.22 18.46
C GLU A 79 48.75 -0.81 18.96
N PRO A 80 49.78 -0.39 19.71
CA PRO A 80 50.92 -1.23 20.09
C PRO A 80 50.57 -2.38 21.08
N GLY A 81 49.34 -2.43 21.58
CA GLY A 81 48.84 -3.50 22.46
C GLY A 81 47.93 -4.52 21.75
N ASN A 82 47.70 -4.37 20.44
CA ASN A 82 46.79 -5.23 19.68
C ASN A 82 47.54 -6.48 19.15
N PRO A 83 47.05 -7.72 19.38
CA PRO A 83 47.68 -8.94 18.88
C PRO A 83 47.78 -9.03 17.35
N LEU A 84 47.02 -8.19 16.63
CA LEU A 84 47.02 -8.08 15.17
C LEU A 84 47.90 -6.93 14.63
N ALA A 85 48.68 -6.28 15.51
CA ALA A 85 49.59 -5.22 15.10
C ALA A 85 50.86 -5.77 14.43
N ASP A 86 51.31 -5.12 13.36
CA ASP A 86 52.60 -5.37 12.73
C ASP A 86 53.75 -5.16 13.74
N ALA A 87 54.97 -5.59 13.40
CA ALA A 87 56.18 -5.45 14.25
C ALA A 87 56.50 -4.01 14.69
N LYS A 88 55.82 -3.01 14.12
CA LYS A 88 55.93 -1.58 14.46
C LYS A 88 54.73 -1.06 15.29
N GLY A 89 53.80 -1.91 15.72
CA GLY A 89 52.61 -1.52 16.50
C GLY A 89 51.45 -0.94 15.68
N TYR A 90 51.42 -1.16 14.36
CA TYR A 90 50.35 -0.66 13.48
C TYR A 90 49.37 -1.77 13.09
N VAL A 91 48.07 -1.47 13.16
CA VAL A 91 46.98 -2.32 12.72
C VAL A 91 46.43 -1.77 11.41
N LYS A 92 46.26 -2.65 10.42
CA LYS A 92 45.56 -2.31 9.18
C LYS A 92 44.06 -2.33 9.42
N MET A 93 43.42 -1.17 9.31
CA MET A 93 41.96 -1.03 9.35
C MET A 93 41.38 -0.98 7.93
N PRO A 94 40.11 -1.38 7.79
CA PRO A 94 39.34 -1.20 6.56
C PRO A 94 39.44 0.22 5.99
N ASN A 95 39.42 0.34 4.66
CA ASN A 95 39.38 1.62 3.95
C ASN A 95 37.96 2.23 3.90
N VAL A 96 37.08 1.86 4.83
CA VAL A 96 35.69 2.34 4.90
C VAL A 96 35.64 3.67 5.64
N ASP A 97 35.09 4.69 4.99
CA ASP A 97 34.71 5.94 5.65
C ASP A 97 33.28 5.85 6.16
N VAL A 98 33.12 5.70 7.47
CA VAL A 98 31.83 5.60 8.16
C VAL A 98 30.95 6.81 7.86
N VAL A 99 31.52 8.02 7.85
CA VAL A 99 30.77 9.26 7.62
C VAL A 99 30.30 9.30 6.16
N GLY A 100 31.20 9.01 5.23
CA GLY A 100 30.88 8.87 3.81
C GLY A 100 29.80 7.83 3.55
N GLU A 101 29.85 6.68 4.23
CA GLU A 101 28.88 5.60 4.05
C GLU A 101 27.51 5.91 4.68
N MET A 102 27.47 6.65 5.79
CA MET A 102 26.21 7.19 6.34
C MET A 102 25.57 8.18 5.37
N VAL A 103 26.36 9.09 4.77
CA VAL A 103 25.86 10.02 3.74
C VAL A 103 25.38 9.26 2.50
N ASN A 104 26.12 8.24 2.08
CA ASN A 104 25.76 7.37 0.96
C ASN A 104 24.43 6.65 1.22
N THR A 105 24.26 6.10 2.42
CA THR A 105 23.02 5.45 2.88
C THR A 105 21.85 6.44 2.92
N MET A 106 22.09 7.66 3.41
CA MET A 106 21.06 8.70 3.48
C MET A 106 20.63 9.18 2.08
N SER A 107 21.59 9.37 1.17
CA SER A 107 21.34 9.74 -0.22
C SER A 107 20.59 8.64 -0.98
N ALA A 108 21.00 7.38 -0.80
CA ALA A 108 20.33 6.23 -1.38
C ALA A 108 18.90 6.04 -0.82
N SER A 109 18.70 6.26 0.48
CA SER A 109 17.38 6.20 1.12
C SER A 109 16.43 7.28 0.60
N ARG A 110 16.90 8.52 0.44
CA ARG A 110 16.11 9.60 -0.17
C ARG A 110 15.76 9.29 -1.63
N SER A 111 16.70 8.74 -2.39
CA SER A 111 16.47 8.36 -3.80
C SER A 111 15.47 7.21 -3.91
N TYR A 112 15.55 6.23 -3.01
CA TYR A 112 14.59 5.13 -2.91
C TYR A 112 13.18 5.66 -2.58
N GLN A 113 13.06 6.55 -1.59
CA GLN A 113 11.79 7.18 -1.21
C GLN A 113 11.18 7.99 -2.36
N ALA A 114 11.99 8.80 -3.05
CA ALA A 114 11.54 9.58 -4.21
C ALA A 114 11.02 8.67 -5.32
N ASN A 115 11.70 7.55 -5.62
CA ASN A 115 11.24 6.60 -6.63
C ASN A 115 9.90 5.93 -6.24
N VAL A 116 9.72 5.60 -4.95
CA VAL A 116 8.45 5.06 -4.44
C VAL A 116 7.32 6.09 -4.56
N GLU A 117 7.58 7.36 -4.26
CA GLU A 117 6.61 8.44 -4.41
C GLU A 117 6.18 8.64 -5.88
N VAL A 118 7.15 8.61 -6.80
CA VAL A 118 6.87 8.64 -8.24
C VAL A 118 5.98 7.46 -8.65
N LEU A 119 6.28 6.24 -8.20
CA LEU A 119 5.45 5.07 -8.48
C LEU A 119 4.02 5.22 -7.95
N ASN A 120 3.86 5.72 -6.73
CA ASN A 120 2.54 5.95 -6.14
C ASN A 120 1.74 7.02 -6.89
N THR A 121 2.40 8.11 -7.30
CA THR A 121 1.80 9.17 -8.10
C THR A 121 1.33 8.64 -9.45
N VAL A 122 2.18 7.87 -10.13
CA VAL A 122 1.85 7.25 -11.43
C VAL A 122 0.71 6.25 -11.27
N LYS A 123 0.71 5.42 -10.22
CA LYS A 123 -0.40 4.51 -9.91
C LYS A 123 -1.72 5.27 -9.73
N SER A 124 -1.71 6.38 -9.00
CA SER A 124 -2.90 7.24 -8.83
C SER A 124 -3.38 7.82 -10.15
N MET A 125 -2.48 8.33 -10.99
CA MET A 125 -2.83 8.84 -12.32
C MET A 125 -3.40 7.75 -13.23
N MET A 126 -2.85 6.54 -13.18
CA MET A 126 -3.33 5.40 -13.97
C MET A 126 -4.71 4.95 -13.51
N LEU A 127 -4.94 4.83 -12.21
CA LEU A 127 -6.26 4.50 -11.66
C LEU A 127 -7.32 5.54 -12.03
N LYS A 128 -6.97 6.83 -11.92
CA LYS A 128 -7.84 7.94 -12.35
C LYS A 128 -8.11 7.91 -13.86
N THR A 129 -7.13 7.53 -14.67
CA THR A 129 -7.30 7.41 -16.12
C THR A 129 -8.19 6.22 -16.47
N LEU A 130 -8.06 5.10 -15.74
CA LEU A 130 -8.89 3.92 -15.94
C LEU A 130 -10.34 4.17 -15.54
N THR A 131 -10.60 4.83 -14.41
CA THR A 131 -11.95 5.23 -14.01
C THR A 131 -12.56 6.25 -14.98
N LEU A 132 -11.76 7.20 -15.48
CA LEU A 132 -12.21 8.13 -16.51
C LEU A 132 -12.54 7.39 -17.82
N GLY A 133 -11.69 6.45 -18.25
CA GLY A 133 -11.94 5.62 -19.43
C GLY A 133 -13.17 4.72 -19.31
N ALA A 134 -13.41 4.15 -18.13
CA ALA A 134 -14.63 3.41 -17.81
C ALA A 134 -15.86 4.32 -17.90
N SER A 135 -15.80 5.54 -17.33
CA SER A 135 -16.90 6.50 -17.39
C SER A 135 -17.21 7.01 -18.80
N ILE A 136 -16.20 7.10 -19.68
CA ILE A 136 -16.38 7.47 -21.09
C ILE A 136 -17.11 6.36 -21.86
N LYS A 137 -16.82 5.09 -21.55
CA LYS A 137 -17.48 3.94 -22.18
C LYS A 137 -18.96 3.83 -21.76
N GLU A 138 -19.28 4.23 -20.53
CA GLU A 138 -20.65 4.25 -19.99
C GLU A 138 -21.48 5.42 -20.53
N LYS A 139 -20.85 6.60 -20.73
CA LYS A 139 -21.50 7.77 -21.34
C LYS A 139 -21.78 7.60 -22.84
N ALA A 140 -21.04 6.73 -23.54
CA ALA A 140 -21.26 6.43 -24.96
C ALA A 140 -22.43 5.46 -25.22
N MET A 141 -22.94 4.74 -24.20
CA MET A 141 -23.98 3.72 -24.34
C MET A 141 -25.33 4.08 -23.68
N SER A 142 -25.46 5.29 -23.12
CA SER A 142 -26.62 5.75 -22.34
C SER A 142 -27.26 7.02 -22.90
N ILE A 143 -27.41 7.14 -24.22
CA ILE A 143 -28.35 8.09 -24.83
C ILE A 143 -29.65 7.35 -25.15
N ALA A 144 -30.46 7.11 -24.13
CA ALA A 144 -31.92 6.95 -24.25
C ALA A 144 -32.56 6.84 -22.86
N VAL A 145 -33.63 7.61 -22.68
CA VAL A 145 -34.65 7.50 -21.62
C VAL A 145 -34.27 8.05 -20.23
N THR A 146 -34.54 9.34 -20.09
CA THR A 146 -34.89 10.01 -18.84
C THR A 146 -36.26 9.49 -18.37
N THR A 147 -36.31 8.68 -17.32
CA THR A 147 -37.51 8.53 -16.48
C THR A 147 -37.20 9.14 -15.13
N THR A 148 -37.62 10.39 -14.99
CA THR A 148 -37.84 11.09 -13.72
C THR A 148 -38.87 10.32 -12.88
N ASP A 149 -38.42 9.70 -11.78
CA ASP A 149 -39.29 9.22 -10.70
C ASP A 149 -39.20 10.21 -9.51
N PRO A 150 -40.27 10.96 -9.19
CA PRO A 150 -40.29 11.96 -8.14
C PRO A 150 -40.86 11.35 -6.84
N THR A 151 -40.06 10.60 -6.08
CA THR A 151 -40.48 10.15 -4.73
C THR A 151 -39.41 10.26 -3.64
N ASN A 152 -38.34 11.04 -3.85
CA ASN A 152 -37.45 11.43 -2.76
C ASN A 152 -37.20 12.94 -2.74
N THR A 153 -38.22 13.68 -2.32
CA THR A 153 -38.22 15.14 -2.13
C THR A 153 -38.05 15.52 -0.67
N GLY A 154 -36.93 16.17 -0.35
CA GLY A 154 -36.68 16.91 0.89
C GLY A 154 -35.53 16.32 1.72
N VAL A 155 -34.27 16.67 1.49
CA VAL A 155 -33.72 18.04 1.52
C VAL A 155 -32.67 18.24 0.44
N SER A 156 -32.90 19.28 -0.36
CA SER A 156 -32.07 19.74 -1.45
C SER A 156 -30.70 20.23 -0.99
N THR A 157 -29.70 19.79 -1.74
CA THR A 157 -28.51 20.55 -2.12
C THR A 157 -28.81 22.02 -2.36
N THR A 158 -28.42 22.87 -1.42
CA THR A 158 -27.90 24.19 -1.77
C THR A 158 -26.46 24.00 -2.20
N SER A 159 -26.12 24.63 -3.33
CA SER A 159 -24.77 24.80 -3.85
C SER A 159 -23.90 25.50 -2.80
N SER A 160 -23.31 24.73 -1.91
CA SER A 160 -22.11 25.14 -1.19
C SER A 160 -20.92 24.71 -2.04
N SER A 161 -20.37 25.68 -2.77
CA SER A 161 -18.93 25.70 -3.00
C SER A 161 -18.25 25.19 -1.74
N SER A 162 -17.50 24.10 -1.84
CA SER A 162 -16.65 23.62 -0.76
C SER A 162 -15.56 24.66 -0.48
N LEU A 163 -15.93 25.70 0.27
CA LEU A 163 -15.06 26.62 0.98
C LEU A 163 -14.75 26.06 2.38
N THR A 164 -14.79 24.73 2.55
CA THR A 164 -14.39 24.05 3.77
C THR A 164 -12.92 23.68 3.66
N GLY A 165 -12.07 24.70 3.66
CA GLY A 165 -10.62 24.52 3.56
C GLY A 165 -9.80 25.75 3.93
N SER A 166 -10.42 26.83 4.39
CA SER A 166 -9.67 28.08 4.62
C SER A 166 -9.94 28.71 5.98
N ASN A 167 -11.06 28.48 6.67
CA ASN A 167 -11.37 29.20 7.93
C ASN A 167 -10.31 29.07 9.05
N ALA A 168 -9.80 27.88 9.36
CA ALA A 168 -8.81 27.73 10.45
C ALA A 168 -7.44 28.32 10.08
N ALA A 169 -7.01 28.13 8.83
CA ALA A 169 -5.74 28.67 8.32
C ALA A 169 -5.82 30.18 8.06
N ASP A 170 -6.97 30.69 7.61
CA ASP A 170 -7.25 32.11 7.38
C ASP A 170 -7.39 32.86 8.70
N LEU A 171 -7.97 32.25 9.74
CA LEU A 171 -8.00 32.81 11.09
C LEU A 171 -6.59 32.84 11.71
N GLN A 172 -5.78 31.81 11.49
CA GLN A 172 -4.37 31.79 11.90
C GLN A 172 -3.54 32.85 11.15
N SER A 173 -3.82 33.07 9.87
CA SER A 173 -3.12 34.06 9.02
C SER A 173 -3.56 35.49 9.31
N SER A 174 -4.85 35.71 9.57
CA SER A 174 -5.40 36.99 10.03
C SER A 174 -4.89 37.35 11.42
N PHE A 175 -4.72 36.34 12.28
CA PHE A 175 -4.13 36.50 13.60
C PHE A 175 -2.63 36.81 13.55
N LEU A 176 -1.84 36.12 12.71
CA LEU A 176 -0.44 36.47 12.49
C LEU A 176 -0.29 37.89 11.92
N THR A 177 -1.22 38.31 11.06
CA THR A 177 -1.25 39.67 10.51
C THR A 177 -1.63 40.69 11.59
N LEU A 178 -2.60 40.38 12.46
CA LEU A 178 -2.98 41.23 13.58
C LEU A 178 -1.88 41.31 14.65
N LEU A 179 -1.19 40.19 14.92
CA LEU A 179 -0.07 40.09 15.85
C LEU A 179 1.14 40.86 15.32
N VAL A 180 1.45 40.75 14.02
CA VAL A 180 2.50 41.57 13.37
C VAL A 180 2.12 43.05 13.37
N ALA A 181 0.85 43.39 13.16
CA ALA A 181 0.37 44.77 13.23
C ALA A 181 0.42 45.33 14.67
N GLN A 182 0.08 44.51 15.67
CA GLN A 182 0.15 44.87 17.08
C GLN A 182 1.60 44.94 17.58
N LEU A 183 2.49 44.03 17.17
CA LEU A 183 3.90 44.04 17.53
C LEU A 183 4.64 45.26 16.95
N LYS A 184 4.17 45.81 15.82
CA LYS A 184 4.66 47.08 15.27
C LYS A 184 4.13 48.34 15.98
N ASN A 185 3.12 48.23 16.86
CA ASN A 185 2.49 49.39 17.52
C ASN A 185 2.10 49.16 19.00
N GLN A 186 2.72 48.20 19.69
CA GLN A 186 2.52 47.99 21.12
C GLN A 186 3.46 48.88 21.92
N ASP A 187 2.87 49.69 22.80
CA ASP A 187 3.60 50.43 23.83
C ASP A 187 4.25 49.41 24.78
N PRO A 188 5.59 49.43 24.94
CA PRO A 188 6.38 48.38 25.59
C PRO A 188 6.16 48.24 27.11
N THR A 189 5.21 48.94 27.70
CA THR A 189 5.05 49.04 29.16
C THR A 189 3.99 48.11 29.75
N ASN A 190 3.21 47.36 28.95
CA ASN A 190 2.22 46.41 29.50
C ASN A 190 2.07 45.08 28.73
N PRO A 191 3.01 44.14 28.89
CA PRO A 191 3.04 42.86 28.14
C PRO A 191 2.14 41.73 28.69
N MET A 192 1.30 41.95 29.71
CA MET A 192 0.55 40.85 30.37
C MET A 192 -0.59 40.23 29.55
N GLU A 193 -1.16 40.92 28.55
CA GLU A 193 -2.25 40.39 27.72
C GLU A 193 -1.77 39.34 26.68
N ASN A 194 -0.46 39.23 26.44
CA ASN A 194 0.11 38.32 25.42
C ASN A 194 0.12 36.83 25.85
N ASN A 195 0.02 36.58 27.16
CA ASN A 195 0.18 35.25 27.75
C ASN A 195 -1.14 34.45 27.73
N GLU A 196 -2.27 35.14 27.88
CA GLU A 196 -3.61 34.54 27.82
C GLU A 196 -4.01 34.22 26.37
N LEU A 197 -3.60 35.09 25.44
CA LEU A 197 -3.94 34.96 24.02
C LEU A 197 -3.12 33.85 23.34
N THR A 198 -1.87 33.66 23.75
CA THR A 198 -1.06 32.50 23.35
C THR A 198 -1.59 31.19 23.95
N SER A 199 -2.18 31.21 25.16
CA SER A 199 -2.88 30.07 25.76
C SER A 199 -4.18 29.72 25.02
N GLN A 200 -4.98 30.71 24.63
CA GLN A 200 -6.17 30.50 23.79
C GLN A 200 -5.81 30.01 22.38
N LEU A 201 -4.70 30.49 21.80
CA LEU A 201 -4.19 29.99 20.52
C LEU A 201 -3.72 28.53 20.62
N ALA A 202 -3.06 28.16 21.72
CA ALA A 202 -2.67 26.78 21.97
C ALA A 202 -3.91 25.88 22.08
N GLN A 203 -4.98 26.33 22.74
CA GLN A 203 -6.26 25.62 22.83
C GLN A 203 -6.98 25.50 21.47
N ILE A 204 -6.97 26.54 20.65
CA ILE A 204 -7.58 26.48 19.29
C ILE A 204 -6.76 25.57 18.36
N SER A 205 -5.43 25.59 18.49
CA SER A 205 -4.53 24.75 17.67
C SER A 205 -4.65 23.27 18.05
N THR A 206 -4.85 22.93 19.32
CA THR A 206 -5.09 21.54 19.75
C THR A 206 -6.46 21.04 19.32
N VAL A 207 -7.51 21.87 19.39
CA VAL A 207 -8.86 21.51 18.92
C VAL A 207 -8.89 21.31 17.40
N SER A 208 -8.24 22.20 16.64
CA SER A 208 -8.09 22.03 15.19
C SER A 208 -7.24 20.79 14.85
N GLY A 209 -6.21 20.50 15.65
CA GLY A 209 -5.44 19.26 15.56
C GLY A 209 -6.30 18.02 15.76
N ILE A 210 -7.18 18.01 16.77
CA ILE A 210 -8.11 16.91 17.05
C ILE A 210 -9.14 16.75 15.91
N GLU A 211 -9.66 17.85 15.36
CA GLU A 211 -10.58 17.80 14.21
C GLU A 211 -9.90 17.22 12.96
N LYS A 212 -8.64 17.60 12.72
CA LYS A 212 -7.82 17.03 11.64
C LYS A 212 -7.52 15.54 11.88
N LEU A 213 -7.28 15.13 13.12
CA LEU A 213 -7.12 13.72 13.48
C LEU A 213 -8.41 12.93 13.25
N ASN A 214 -9.57 13.45 13.66
CA ASN A 214 -10.86 12.81 13.42
C ASN A 214 -11.16 12.67 11.93
N THR A 215 -10.84 13.70 11.14
CA THR A 215 -10.98 13.65 9.68
C THR A 215 -10.04 12.62 9.05
N THR A 216 -8.80 12.55 9.52
CA THR A 216 -7.81 11.56 9.07
C THR A 216 -8.23 10.14 9.47
N LEU A 217 -8.81 9.96 10.66
CA LEU A 217 -9.33 8.67 11.10
C LEU A 217 -10.55 8.23 10.26
N GLY A 218 -11.42 9.17 9.91
CA GLY A 218 -12.53 8.93 8.98
C GLY A 218 -12.06 8.54 7.58
N SER A 219 -11.02 9.19 7.05
CA SER A 219 -10.46 8.85 5.74
C SER A 219 -9.73 7.50 5.74
N ILE A 220 -9.03 7.16 6.82
CA ILE A 220 -8.42 5.84 7.02
C ILE A 220 -9.50 4.76 7.08
N SER A 221 -10.60 4.97 7.82
CA SER A 221 -11.73 4.02 7.85
C SER A 221 -12.29 3.77 6.45
N GLY A 222 -12.55 4.85 5.69
CA GLY A 222 -13.01 4.72 4.30
C GLY A 222 -11.99 4.04 3.38
N GLN A 223 -10.68 4.23 3.62
CA GLN A 223 -9.65 3.54 2.87
C GLN A 223 -9.57 2.04 3.21
N ILE A 224 -9.78 1.66 4.46
CA ILE A 224 -9.86 0.26 4.91
C ILE A 224 -11.06 -0.44 4.27
N ASP A 225 -12.23 0.20 4.23
CA ASP A 225 -13.43 -0.36 3.59
C ASP A 225 -13.24 -0.57 2.08
N ASN A 226 -12.59 0.38 1.41
CA ASN A 226 -12.21 0.24 0.01
C ASN A 226 -11.21 -0.90 -0.21
N SER A 227 -10.31 -1.15 0.73
CA SER A 227 -9.40 -2.30 0.67
C SER A 227 -10.13 -3.64 0.84
N GLN A 228 -11.16 -3.70 1.67
CA GLN A 228 -12.02 -4.89 1.81
C GLN A 228 -12.84 -5.14 0.53
N SER A 229 -13.36 -4.08 -0.10
CA SER A 229 -14.04 -4.18 -1.40
C SER A 229 -13.13 -4.73 -2.51
N LEU A 230 -11.83 -4.39 -2.47
CA LEU A 230 -10.86 -4.97 -3.40
C LEU A 230 -10.58 -6.45 -3.11
N GLN A 231 -10.68 -6.91 -1.85
CA GLN A 231 -10.63 -8.34 -1.54
C GLN A 231 -11.87 -9.08 -2.07
N ALA A 232 -13.04 -8.45 -2.03
CA ALA A 232 -14.25 -9.00 -2.63
C ALA A 232 -14.16 -9.13 -4.15
N SER A 233 -13.32 -8.31 -4.81
CA SER A 233 -13.09 -8.42 -6.25
C SER A 233 -12.49 -9.77 -6.67
N ASN A 234 -11.74 -10.42 -5.78
CA ASN A 234 -11.20 -11.77 -6.03
C ASN A 234 -12.28 -12.88 -5.96
N LEU A 235 -13.47 -12.58 -5.42
CA LEU A 235 -14.58 -13.53 -5.36
C LEU A 235 -15.44 -13.52 -6.63
N ILE A 236 -15.27 -12.54 -7.53
CA ILE A 236 -15.95 -12.56 -8.83
C ILE A 236 -15.48 -13.79 -9.61
N GLY A 237 -16.45 -14.62 -10.01
CA GLY A 237 -16.20 -15.88 -10.74
C GLY A 237 -16.06 -17.11 -9.83
N HIS A 238 -16.01 -16.94 -8.51
CA HIS A 238 -16.09 -18.05 -7.55
C HIS A 238 -17.53 -18.19 -7.03
N GLY A 239 -17.98 -19.44 -6.85
CA GLY A 239 -19.23 -19.74 -6.17
C GLY A 239 -19.04 -19.72 -4.66
N VAL A 240 -19.96 -19.06 -3.93
CA VAL A 240 -20.00 -19.08 -2.47
C VAL A 240 -21.30 -19.74 -2.01
N MET A 241 -21.24 -20.47 -0.90
CA MET A 241 -22.44 -21.01 -0.25
C MET A 241 -23.05 -19.94 0.65
N ILE A 242 -24.35 -19.73 0.52
CA ILE A 242 -25.13 -18.77 1.28
C ILE A 242 -26.27 -19.54 1.95
N PRO A 243 -26.70 -19.16 3.16
CA PRO A 243 -27.88 -19.76 3.78
C PRO A 243 -29.09 -19.74 2.84
N GLY A 244 -29.57 -20.92 2.47
CA GLY A 244 -30.67 -21.10 1.54
C GLY A 244 -30.92 -22.57 1.21
N THR A 245 -32.10 -22.86 0.67
CA THR A 245 -32.53 -24.23 0.31
C THR A 245 -32.68 -24.44 -1.20
N THR A 246 -32.38 -23.42 -2.00
CA THR A 246 -32.51 -23.47 -3.45
C THR A 246 -31.32 -24.20 -4.05
N VAL A 247 -31.62 -25.24 -4.83
CA VAL A 247 -30.64 -26.00 -5.60
C VAL A 247 -31.07 -25.94 -7.06
N LEU A 248 -30.19 -25.46 -7.95
CA LEU A 248 -30.47 -25.41 -9.39
C LEU A 248 -29.88 -26.65 -10.07
N ALA A 249 -30.67 -27.27 -10.93
CA ALA A 249 -30.23 -28.30 -11.86
C ALA A 249 -30.30 -27.75 -13.28
N GLY A 250 -29.26 -28.01 -14.07
CA GLY A 250 -29.16 -27.58 -15.46
C GLY A 250 -28.51 -28.64 -16.33
N THR A 251 -29.00 -28.76 -17.56
CA THR A 251 -28.37 -29.55 -18.62
C THR A 251 -27.52 -28.63 -19.50
N GLY A 252 -26.32 -29.07 -19.87
CA GLY A 252 -25.53 -28.39 -20.89
C GLY A 252 -26.20 -28.53 -22.27
N SER A 253 -26.03 -27.55 -23.15
CA SER A 253 -26.62 -27.57 -24.51
C SER A 253 -25.84 -28.44 -25.51
N GLU A 254 -24.97 -29.34 -25.05
CA GLU A 254 -24.18 -30.24 -25.89
C GLU A 254 -24.78 -31.65 -25.89
N GLU A 255 -24.75 -32.31 -27.05
CA GLU A 255 -25.35 -33.63 -27.27
C GLU A 255 -24.59 -34.69 -26.45
N GLY A 256 -25.17 -35.10 -25.31
CA GLY A 256 -24.54 -35.94 -24.28
C GLY A 256 -24.33 -35.25 -22.92
N ALA A 257 -24.89 -34.05 -22.72
CA ALA A 257 -24.71 -33.29 -21.49
C ALA A 257 -25.40 -33.93 -20.27
N VAL A 258 -24.57 -34.28 -19.30
CA VAL A 258 -24.98 -34.76 -17.97
C VAL A 258 -25.67 -33.63 -17.21
N THR A 259 -26.81 -33.90 -16.58
CA THR A 259 -27.48 -32.96 -15.67
C THR A 259 -26.54 -32.64 -14.51
N THR A 260 -26.13 -31.37 -14.41
CA THR A 260 -25.30 -30.87 -13.32
C THR A 260 -26.14 -30.06 -12.36
N THR A 261 -25.86 -30.23 -11.07
CA THR A 261 -26.60 -29.59 -9.98
C THR A 261 -25.66 -28.73 -9.16
N THR A 262 -26.10 -27.55 -8.74
CA THR A 262 -25.32 -26.70 -7.83
C THR A 262 -25.07 -27.43 -6.50
N PRO A 263 -23.86 -27.36 -5.92
CA PRO A 263 -23.60 -27.99 -4.64
C PRO A 263 -24.47 -27.35 -3.55
N PHE A 264 -24.85 -28.15 -2.56
CA PHE A 264 -25.54 -27.69 -1.36
C PHE A 264 -24.69 -28.02 -0.14
N GLY A 265 -24.95 -27.35 0.98
CA GLY A 265 -24.24 -27.58 2.23
C GLY A 265 -25.15 -27.48 3.42
N VAL A 266 -24.71 -28.06 4.54
CA VAL A 266 -25.36 -27.93 5.84
C VAL A 266 -24.33 -27.46 6.85
N GLU A 267 -24.74 -26.53 7.70
CA GLU A 267 -23.95 -26.10 8.87
C GLU A 267 -24.60 -26.67 10.13
N LEU A 268 -23.81 -27.42 10.90
CA LEU A 268 -24.24 -28.06 12.13
C LEU A 268 -23.52 -27.41 13.31
N GLN A 269 -24.28 -26.87 14.26
CA GLN A 269 -23.71 -26.33 15.50
C GLN A 269 -23.19 -27.44 16.43
N GLN A 270 -23.73 -28.65 16.31
CA GLN A 270 -23.36 -29.83 17.10
C GLN A 270 -23.29 -31.05 16.19
N ALA A 271 -22.53 -32.07 16.59
CA ALA A 271 -22.49 -33.34 15.85
C ALA A 271 -23.87 -34.00 15.82
N ALA A 272 -24.20 -34.66 14.70
CA ALA A 272 -25.45 -35.35 14.48
C ALA A 272 -25.19 -36.77 13.97
N ASP A 273 -25.80 -37.76 14.62
CA ASP A 273 -25.62 -39.18 14.26
C ASP A 273 -26.36 -39.57 12.98
N LYS A 274 -27.40 -38.80 12.61
CA LYS A 274 -28.17 -39.02 11.38
C LYS A 274 -28.67 -37.72 10.77
N VAL A 275 -28.24 -37.45 9.55
CA VAL A 275 -28.69 -36.29 8.75
C VAL A 275 -29.35 -36.78 7.47
N THR A 276 -30.56 -36.28 7.19
CA THR A 276 -31.33 -36.62 5.98
C THR A 276 -31.67 -35.36 5.19
N ALA A 277 -31.37 -35.34 3.90
CA ALA A 277 -31.72 -34.26 3.00
C ALA A 277 -32.89 -34.68 2.09
N THR A 278 -34.04 -34.02 2.26
CA THR A 278 -35.21 -34.19 1.40
C THR A 278 -35.25 -33.07 0.37
N ILE A 279 -35.30 -33.45 -0.90
CA ILE A 279 -35.36 -32.53 -2.03
C ILE A 279 -36.80 -32.48 -2.50
N THR A 280 -37.36 -31.27 -2.56
CA THR A 280 -38.71 -31.01 -3.05
C THR A 280 -38.67 -30.17 -4.30
N ASP A 281 -39.57 -30.45 -5.24
CA ASP A 281 -39.80 -29.62 -6.43
C ASP A 281 -40.57 -28.34 -6.06
N LYS A 282 -40.69 -27.38 -6.99
CA LYS A 282 -41.45 -26.13 -6.87
C LYS A 282 -42.91 -26.35 -6.44
N ASN A 283 -43.46 -27.52 -6.73
CA ASN A 283 -44.83 -27.91 -6.36
C ASN A 283 -44.92 -28.57 -4.97
N GLY A 284 -43.81 -28.67 -4.21
CA GLY A 284 -43.75 -29.29 -2.89
C GLY A 284 -43.72 -30.82 -2.90
N ALA A 285 -43.70 -31.45 -4.07
CA ALA A 285 -43.56 -32.89 -4.20
C ALA A 285 -42.12 -33.32 -3.88
N VAL A 286 -41.95 -34.35 -3.05
CA VAL A 286 -40.65 -34.92 -2.70
C VAL A 286 -40.11 -35.68 -3.92
N VAL A 287 -39.05 -35.15 -4.52
CA VAL A 287 -38.37 -35.77 -5.67
C VAL A 287 -37.32 -36.78 -5.22
N ARG A 288 -36.69 -36.56 -4.06
CA ARG A 288 -35.69 -37.49 -3.52
C ARG A 288 -35.45 -37.26 -2.02
N THR A 289 -35.13 -38.34 -1.31
CA THR A 289 -34.59 -38.29 0.05
C THR A 289 -33.22 -38.94 0.04
N ILE A 290 -32.22 -38.27 0.61
CA ILE A 290 -30.84 -38.72 0.71
C ILE A 290 -30.48 -38.82 2.19
N ASP A 291 -30.08 -40.00 2.64
CA ASP A 291 -29.44 -40.17 3.94
C ASP A 291 -27.95 -39.80 3.80
N ILE A 292 -27.54 -38.72 4.46
CA ILE A 292 -26.15 -38.21 4.46
C ILE A 292 -25.30 -38.92 5.52
N GLY A 293 -25.94 -39.48 6.56
CA GLY A 293 -25.28 -40.24 7.63
C GLY A 293 -24.88 -39.37 8.82
N GLU A 294 -23.79 -39.74 9.48
CA GLU A 294 -23.25 -39.03 10.64
C GLU A 294 -22.40 -37.82 10.19
N LEU A 295 -22.57 -36.68 10.86
CA LEU A 295 -21.81 -35.46 10.57
C LEU A 295 -21.34 -34.80 11.86
N THR A 296 -20.10 -34.33 11.86
CA THR A 296 -19.54 -33.53 12.96
C THR A 296 -20.04 -32.09 12.91
N ALA A 297 -19.85 -31.33 13.99
CA ALA A 297 -20.11 -29.88 13.97
C ALA A 297 -19.23 -29.19 12.90
N GLY A 298 -19.78 -28.17 12.23
CA GLY A 298 -19.13 -27.43 11.16
C GLY A 298 -19.92 -27.39 9.85
N VAL A 299 -19.29 -26.86 8.80
CA VAL A 299 -19.87 -26.71 7.47
C VAL A 299 -19.46 -27.91 6.60
N HIS A 300 -20.44 -28.63 6.08
CA HIS A 300 -20.25 -29.77 5.18
C HIS A 300 -20.88 -29.49 3.82
N GLN A 301 -20.16 -29.78 2.74
CA GLN A 301 -20.61 -29.59 1.37
C GLN A 301 -20.91 -30.93 0.69
N PHE A 302 -22.00 -30.96 -0.09
CA PHE A 302 -22.48 -32.14 -0.80
C PHE A 302 -22.86 -31.79 -2.24
N HIS A 303 -22.66 -32.76 -3.13
CA HIS A 303 -23.08 -32.67 -4.52
C HIS A 303 -24.20 -33.67 -4.75
N LEU A 304 -25.27 -33.23 -5.43
CA LEU A 304 -26.21 -34.17 -6.03
C LEU A 304 -25.49 -34.88 -7.18
N GLY A 305 -25.34 -36.21 -7.08
CA GLY A 305 -24.61 -37.02 -8.04
C GLY A 305 -25.07 -36.83 -9.50
N ARG A 306 -24.16 -37.09 -10.44
CA ARG A 306 -24.40 -37.04 -11.89
C ARG A 306 -25.57 -37.94 -12.28
N TYR A 307 -26.54 -37.38 -13.00
CA TYR A 307 -27.62 -38.14 -13.61
C TYR A 307 -27.34 -38.35 -15.10
N VAL A 308 -27.34 -39.62 -15.53
CA VAL A 308 -27.51 -40.00 -16.93
C VAL A 308 -28.99 -40.37 -17.04
N ASP A 309 -29.75 -39.61 -17.82
CA ASP A 309 -31.08 -40.06 -18.27
C ASP A 309 -30.96 -41.28 -19.19
#